data_AF-A0A9D1BWJ7-F1
#
_entry.id   AF-A0A9D1BWJ7-F1
#
_cell.length_a   1.000
_cell.length_b   1.000
_cell.length_c   1.000
_cell.angle_alpha   90.00
_cell.angle_beta   90.00
_cell.angle_gamma   90.00
#
_symmetry.space_group_name_H-M   'P 1'
#
loop_
_entity.id
_entity.type
_entity.pdbx_description
1 polymer ?
#
loop_
_entity_poly.entity_id
_entity_poly.type
_entity_poly.pdbx_seq_one_letter_code
_entity_poly.pdbx_strand_id
1 'polypeptide(L)'
;MYSIEHIRQISNGQWWQVSNKEAPIAHLLTDSRKVIFAKSALFFALVGKNHDGHQYLLHAYRQGIRHFIISRKVKIQLPDANIIVVQDSLAALQQIAAHHRQQFDLLCIGITGSNGKTIVKELLFQVLRHHYKIVRSPKSYNS
;
A
#
# COMPACT_ATOMS: atom_id res chain seq x y z
N MET A 1 -10.48 10.55 0.45
CA MET A 1 -9.79 10.04 -0.75
C MET A 1 -8.46 10.78 -0.83
N TYR A 2 -7.34 10.09 -1.09
CA TYR A 2 -6.00 10.73 -1.12
C TYR A 2 -5.67 11.16 -2.55
N SER A 3 -4.99 12.30 -2.73
CA SER A 3 -4.32 12.63 -3.99
C SER A 3 -2.91 12.07 -3.99
N ILE A 4 -2.33 11.86 -5.18
CA ILE A 4 -0.94 11.41 -5.29
C ILE A 4 0.06 12.43 -4.71
N GLU A 5 -0.24 13.74 -4.77
CA GLU A 5 0.55 14.77 -4.09
C GLU A 5 0.49 14.62 -2.56
N HIS A 6 -0.69 14.34 -1.98
CA HIS A 6 -0.81 14.10 -0.55
C HIS A 6 -0.01 12.85 -0.12
N ILE A 7 -0.06 11.78 -0.93
CA ILE A 7 0.77 10.59 -0.69
C ILE A 7 2.27 10.93 -0.74
N ARG A 8 2.69 11.76 -1.69
CA ARG A 8 4.08 12.21 -1.82
C ARG A 8 4.55 12.98 -0.58
N GLN A 9 3.67 13.81 0.00
CA GLN A 9 3.96 14.55 1.24
C GLN A 9 4.10 13.62 2.44
N ILE A 10 3.15 12.69 2.65
CA ILE A 10 3.20 11.74 3.78
C ILE A 10 4.45 10.84 3.72
N SER A 11 4.82 10.39 2.51
CA SER A 11 5.98 9.50 2.29
C SER A 11 7.32 10.22 2.24
N ASN A 12 7.36 11.55 2.38
CA ASN A 12 8.54 12.39 2.18
C ASN A 12 9.27 12.11 0.85
N GLY A 13 8.51 11.73 -0.17
CA GLY A 13 9.05 11.37 -1.47
C GLY A 13 9.43 12.58 -2.32
N GLN A 14 10.11 12.33 -3.43
CA GLN A 14 10.39 13.32 -4.46
C GLN A 14 9.79 12.91 -5.79
N TRP A 15 9.37 13.89 -6.58
CA TRP A 15 8.88 13.61 -7.93
C TRP A 15 10.03 13.17 -8.83
N TRP A 16 9.89 11.98 -9.39
CA TRP A 16 10.71 11.57 -10.53
C TRP A 16 10.04 11.92 -11.85
N GLN A 17 8.73 11.68 -11.91
CA GLN A 17 7.88 12.03 -13.03
C GLN A 17 6.49 12.35 -12.50
N VAL A 18 5.83 13.35 -13.04
CA VAL A 18 4.45 13.68 -12.68
C VAL A 18 3.68 14.09 -13.92
N SER A 19 2.49 13.51 -14.07
CA SER A 19 1.53 13.84 -15.13
C SER A 19 0.30 14.54 -14.55
N ASN A 20 -0.19 14.07 -13.39
CA ASN A 20 -1.32 14.68 -12.69
C ASN A 20 -1.13 14.56 -11.16
N LYS A 21 -0.93 15.70 -10.50
CA LYS A 21 -0.73 15.81 -9.04
C LYS A 21 -2.00 15.52 -8.23
N GLU A 22 -3.17 15.72 -8.82
CA GLU A 22 -4.47 15.55 -8.17
C GLU A 22 -5.06 14.17 -8.40
N ALA A 23 -4.34 13.27 -9.07
CA ALA A 23 -4.83 11.94 -9.35
C ALA A 23 -5.24 11.19 -8.06
N PRO A 24 -6.48 10.66 -8.00
CA PRO A 24 -7.00 10.04 -6.81
C PRO A 24 -6.38 8.65 -6.59
N ILE A 25 -5.92 8.40 -5.37
CA ILE A 25 -5.39 7.12 -4.92
C ILE A 25 -6.37 6.51 -3.91
N ALA A 26 -6.81 5.29 -4.23
CA ALA A 26 -7.74 4.52 -3.41
C ALA A 26 -7.21 3.13 -3.06
N HIS A 27 -6.28 2.58 -3.86
CA HIS A 27 -5.78 1.22 -3.67
C HIS A 27 -4.26 1.21 -3.60
N LEU A 28 -3.69 0.55 -2.58
CA LEU A 28 -2.26 0.35 -2.44
C LEU A 28 -1.94 -1.09 -2.86
N LEU A 29 -1.01 -1.26 -3.81
CA LEU A 29 -0.64 -2.56 -4.36
C LEU A 29 0.85 -2.82 -4.20
N THR A 30 1.20 -4.03 -3.79
CA THR A 30 2.59 -4.52 -3.73
C THR A 30 2.83 -5.71 -4.67
N ASP A 31 1.76 -6.31 -5.22
CA ASP A 31 1.81 -7.44 -6.14
C ASP A 31 1.21 -7.03 -7.49
N SER A 32 2.06 -7.00 -8.52
CA SER A 32 1.69 -6.55 -9.87
C SER A 32 0.71 -7.49 -10.60
N ARG A 33 0.43 -8.68 -10.03
CA ARG A 33 -0.55 -9.64 -10.56
C ARG A 33 -1.96 -9.37 -10.06
N LYS A 34 -2.12 -8.62 -8.97
CA LYS A 34 -3.41 -8.33 -8.34
C LYS A 34 -3.88 -6.92 -8.68
N VAL A 35 -4.02 -6.63 -9.97
CA VAL A 35 -4.45 -5.31 -10.42
C VAL A 35 -5.95 -5.18 -10.24
N ILE A 36 -6.35 -4.35 -9.28
CA ILE A 36 -7.73 -3.96 -9.03
C ILE A 36 -7.79 -2.44 -9.15
N PHE A 37 -8.77 -1.93 -9.90
CA PHE A 37 -9.00 -0.48 -10.09
C PHE A 37 -7.75 0.31 -10.54
N ALA A 38 -7.11 -0.16 -11.62
CA ALA A 38 -5.79 0.28 -12.08
C ALA A 38 -5.57 1.81 -12.12
N LYS A 39 -6.59 2.60 -12.49
CA LYS A 39 -6.52 4.06 -12.57
C LYS A 39 -6.33 4.77 -11.22
N SER A 40 -6.70 4.13 -10.11
CA SER A 40 -6.61 4.69 -8.74
C SER A 40 -5.68 3.86 -7.85
N ALA A 41 -4.96 2.92 -8.47
CA ALA A 41 -4.02 2.04 -7.80
C ALA A 41 -2.62 2.66 -7.77
N LEU A 42 -1.99 2.59 -6.61
CA LEU A 42 -0.61 2.97 -6.37
C LEU A 42 0.22 1.72 -6.15
N PHE A 43 1.19 1.48 -7.04
CA PHE A 43 2.09 0.34 -6.94
C PHE A 43 3.36 0.70 -6.18
N PHE A 44 3.70 -0.08 -5.15
CA PHE A 44 4.93 0.04 -4.38
C PHE A 44 5.95 -0.98 -4.87
N ALA A 45 7.05 -0.49 -5.41
CA ALA A 45 8.19 -1.33 -5.79
C ALA A 45 9.01 -1.68 -4.52
N LEU A 46 8.54 -2.69 -3.78
CA LEU A 46 9.22 -3.21 -2.59
C LEU A 46 10.47 -4.01 -2.98
N VAL A 47 11.54 -3.87 -2.19
CA VAL A 47 12.78 -4.65 -2.35
C VAL A 47 12.89 -5.60 -1.16
N GLY A 48 12.86 -6.90 -1.43
CA GLY A 48 13.07 -7.96 -0.45
C GLY A 48 14.32 -8.78 -0.77
N LYS A 49 14.63 -9.78 0.06
CA LYS A 49 15.83 -10.63 -0.11
C LYS A 49 15.88 -11.35 -1.46
N ASN A 50 14.74 -11.84 -1.94
CA ASN A 50 14.63 -12.67 -3.14
C ASN A 50 13.80 -12.01 -4.26
N HIS A 51 13.35 -10.77 -4.07
CA HIS A 51 12.39 -10.14 -4.97
C HIS A 51 12.59 -8.65 -5.05
N ASP A 52 12.43 -8.10 -6.25
CA ASP A 52 12.58 -6.68 -6.50
C ASP A 52 11.40 -6.14 -7.32
N GLY A 53 10.54 -5.39 -6.66
CA GLY A 53 9.33 -4.79 -7.23
C GLY A 53 9.61 -3.88 -8.44
N HIS A 54 10.83 -3.34 -8.57
CA HIS A 54 11.20 -2.47 -9.69
C HIS A 54 11.18 -3.23 -11.02
N GLN A 55 11.43 -4.54 -11.00
CA GLN A 55 11.40 -5.40 -12.20
C GLN A 55 9.99 -5.50 -12.80
N TYR A 56 8.95 -5.21 -12.00
CA TYR A 56 7.55 -5.35 -12.40
C TYR A 56 6.88 -4.03 -12.79
N LEU A 57 7.62 -2.91 -12.80
CA LEU A 57 7.07 -1.59 -13.12
C LEU A 57 6.43 -1.55 -14.51
N LEU A 58 7.13 -2.08 -15.52
CA LEU A 58 6.60 -2.13 -16.88
C LEU A 58 5.37 -3.03 -16.99
N HIS A 59 5.36 -4.16 -16.28
CA HIS A 59 4.21 -5.06 -16.23
C HIS A 59 3.00 -4.37 -15.58
N ALA A 60 3.16 -3.79 -14.39
CA ALA A 60 2.13 -3.04 -13.70
C ALA A 60 1.58 -1.88 -14.55
N TYR A 61 2.46 -1.16 -15.26
CA TYR A 61 2.07 -0.12 -16.18
C TYR A 61 1.22 -0.64 -17.36
N ARG A 62 1.61 -1.76 -17.96
CA ARG A 62 0.83 -2.42 -19.03
C ARG A 62 -0.54 -2.87 -18.56
N GLN A 63 -0.68 -3.20 -17.28
CA GLN A 63 -1.96 -3.50 -16.65
C GLN A 63 -2.80 -2.25 -16.32
N GLY A 64 -2.38 -1.06 -16.76
CA GLY A 64 -3.12 0.19 -16.61
C GLY A 64 -2.79 1.00 -15.35
N ILE A 65 -1.86 0.55 -14.51
CA ILE A 65 -1.42 1.31 -13.35
C ILE A 65 -0.64 2.53 -13.81
N ARG A 66 -0.91 3.69 -13.20
CA ARG A 66 -0.26 4.96 -13.54
C ARG A 66 0.43 5.63 -12.35
N HIS A 67 0.39 5.05 -11.17
CA HIS A 67 0.99 5.63 -9.97
C HIS A 67 1.97 4.64 -9.34
N PHE A 68 3.19 5.11 -9.09
CA PHE A 68 4.29 4.27 -8.62
C PHE A 68 5.09 4.95 -7.50
N ILE A 69 5.43 4.19 -6.46
CA ILE A 69 6.47 4.52 -5.49
C ILE A 69 7.65 3.58 -5.71
N ILE A 70 8.85 4.14 -5.88
CA ILE A 70 10.09 3.41 -6.13
C ILE A 70 11.18 3.88 -5.17
N SER A 71 12.12 3.00 -4.81
CA SER A 71 13.25 3.36 -3.94
C SER A 71 14.53 3.72 -4.71
N ARG A 72 14.54 3.47 -6.03
CA ARG A 72 15.64 3.86 -6.91
C ARG A 72 15.15 4.22 -8.30
N LYS A 73 15.89 5.12 -8.96
CA LYS A 73 15.63 5.48 -10.35
C LYS A 73 15.87 4.28 -11.27
N VAL A 74 14.97 4.11 -12.24
CA VAL A 74 15.06 3.05 -13.25
C VAL A 74 15.06 3.67 -14.65
N LYS A 75 15.79 3.07 -15.59
CA LYS A 75 15.80 3.48 -17.00
C LYS A 75 14.60 2.87 -17.74
N ILE A 76 13.38 3.20 -17.30
CA ILE A 76 12.13 2.75 -17.93
C ILE A 76 11.29 3.98 -18.26
N GLN A 77 10.78 4.05 -19.49
CA GLN A 77 9.86 5.08 -19.91
C GLN A 77 8.43 4.63 -19.62
N LEU A 78 7.75 5.35 -18.74
CA LEU A 78 6.35 5.12 -18.40
C LEU A 78 5.59 6.43 -18.68
N PRO A 79 5.25 6.74 -19.94
CA PRO A 79 4.57 8.00 -20.26
C PRO A 79 3.26 8.12 -19.47
N ASP A 80 2.91 9.34 -19.08
CA ASP A 80 1.71 9.68 -18.30
C ASP A 80 1.63 9.03 -16.91
N ALA A 81 2.73 8.44 -16.42
CA ALA A 81 2.81 7.92 -15.06
C ALA A 81 3.22 9.01 -14.07
N ASN A 82 2.71 8.87 -12.84
CA ASN A 82 3.18 9.58 -11.66
C ASN A 82 4.13 8.66 -10.90
N ILE A 83 5.37 9.09 -10.72
CA ILE A 83 6.43 8.31 -10.10
C ILE A 83 7.06 9.12 -8.97
N ILE A 84 6.92 8.60 -7.76
CA ILE A 84 7.52 9.14 -6.55
C ILE A 84 8.74 8.29 -6.21
N VAL A 85 9.89 8.92 -6.03
CA VAL A 85 11.10 8.28 -5.50
C VAL A 85 11.19 8.55 -4.01
N VAL A 86 11.38 7.49 -3.23
CA VAL A 86 11.60 7.52 -1.78
C VAL A 86 12.93 6.84 -1.46
N GLN A 87 13.41 6.98 -0.22
CA GLN A 87 14.59 6.24 0.22
C GLN A 87 14.29 4.74 0.38
N ASP A 88 13.13 4.41 0.95
CA ASP A 88 12.66 3.03 1.16
C ASP A 88 11.15 2.94 0.91
N SER A 89 10.77 2.11 -0.08
CA SER A 89 9.38 1.89 -0.47
C SER A 89 8.54 1.21 0.62
N LEU A 90 9.15 0.34 1.45
CA LEU A 90 8.47 -0.30 2.57
C LEU A 90 8.21 0.71 3.69
N ALA A 91 9.21 1.53 4.03
CA ALA A 91 9.05 2.58 5.01
C ALA A 91 7.97 3.60 4.58
N ALA A 92 7.95 3.98 3.31
CA ALA A 92 6.91 4.85 2.75
C ALA A 92 5.50 4.22 2.86
N LEU A 93 5.36 2.93 2.56
CA LEU A 93 4.09 2.22 2.72
C LEU A 93 3.63 2.22 4.18
N GLN A 94 4.55 1.95 5.12
CA GLN A 94 4.26 1.95 6.55
C GLN A 94 3.87 3.34 7.06
N GLN A 95 4.54 4.40 6.60
CA GLN A 95 4.20 5.79 6.94
C GLN A 95 2.79 6.16 6.47
N ILE A 96 2.44 5.81 5.23
CA ILE A 96 1.09 6.06 4.68
C ILE A 96 0.04 5.29 5.49
N ALA A 97 0.29 4.03 5.82
CA ALA A 97 -0.62 3.22 6.63
C ALA A 97 -0.78 3.76 8.05
N ALA A 98 0.31 4.19 8.69
CA ALA A 98 0.30 4.78 10.03
C ALA A 98 -0.47 6.10 10.05
N HIS A 99 -0.22 6.97 9.07
CA HIS A 99 -0.94 8.24 8.92
C HIS A 99 -2.45 8.01 8.73
N HIS A 100 -2.84 7.04 7.89
CA HIS A 100 -4.24 6.66 7.73
C HIS A 100 -4.84 6.13 9.05
N ARG A 101 -4.13 5.27 9.78
CA ARG A 101 -4.60 4.70 11.06
C ARG A 101 -4.83 5.77 12.14
N GLN A 102 -4.01 6.82 12.15
CA GLN A 102 -4.13 7.94 13.09
C GLN A 102 -5.38 8.79 12.89
N GLN A 103 -6.03 8.72 11.71
CA GLN A 103 -7.29 9.44 11.46
C GLN A 103 -8.50 8.83 12.17
N PHE A 104 -8.32 7.69 12.84
CA PHE A 104 -9.40 6.96 13.49
C PHE A 104 -9.09 6.72 14.96
N ASP A 105 -10.00 7.15 15.82
CA ASP A 105 -10.01 6.73 17.22
C ASP A 105 -10.88 5.47 17.35
N LEU A 106 -10.23 4.31 17.28
CA LEU A 106 -10.87 3.00 17.31
C LEU A 106 -10.20 2.12 18.37
N LEU A 107 -11.03 1.38 19.10
CA LEU A 107 -10.57 0.32 19.99
C LEU A 107 -9.73 -0.70 19.20
N CYS A 108 -8.49 -0.88 19.62
CA CYS A 108 -7.55 -1.80 18.97
C CYS A 108 -7.25 -2.98 19.89
N ILE A 109 -7.42 -4.21 19.37
CA ILE A 109 -7.13 -5.44 20.11
C ILE A 109 -5.95 -6.12 19.43
N GLY A 110 -4.82 -6.20 20.14
CA GLY A 110 -3.62 -6.91 19.70
C GLY A 110 -3.66 -8.39 20.09
N ILE A 111 -3.57 -9.29 19.11
CA ILE A 111 -3.50 -10.74 19.35
C ILE A 111 -2.10 -11.23 18.96
N THR A 112 -1.32 -11.66 19.95
CA THR A 112 0.04 -12.18 19.79
C THR A 112 0.15 -13.64 20.23
N GLY A 113 1.30 -14.27 20.00
CA GLY A 113 1.61 -15.66 20.35
C GLY A 113 2.22 -16.43 19.18
N SER A 114 2.90 -17.54 19.45
CA SER A 114 3.46 -18.42 18.41
C SER A 114 2.36 -19.16 17.64
N ASN A 115 1.35 -19.67 18.36
CA ASN A 115 0.23 -20.46 17.81
C ASN A 115 -1.14 -19.84 18.16
N GLY A 116 -2.19 -20.23 17.43
CA GLY A 116 -3.58 -19.91 17.76
C GLY A 116 -4.08 -18.49 17.43
N LYS A 117 -3.20 -17.55 17.06
CA LYS A 117 -3.58 -16.16 16.73
C LYS A 117 -4.78 -16.04 15.78
N THR A 118 -4.78 -16.82 14.69
CA THR A 118 -5.87 -16.81 13.71
C THR A 118 -7.17 -17.29 14.32
N ILE A 119 -7.15 -18.39 15.08
CA ILE A 119 -8.35 -18.96 15.73
C ILE A 119 -8.94 -17.94 16.70
N VAL A 120 -8.11 -17.38 17.58
CA VAL A 120 -8.55 -16.37 18.56
C VAL A 120 -9.12 -15.14 17.87
N LYS A 121 -8.49 -14.66 16.79
CA LYS A 121 -9.00 -13.55 15.96
C LYS A 121 -10.38 -13.85 15.36
N GLU A 122 -10.58 -15.07 14.85
CA GLU A 122 -11.87 -15.47 14.27
C GLU A 122 -12.95 -15.61 15.35
N LEU A 123 -12.65 -16.24 16.48
CA LEU A 123 -13.59 -16.40 17.60
C LEU A 123 -14.02 -15.04 18.17
N LEU A 124 -13.07 -14.13 18.41
CA LEU A 124 -13.35 -12.79 18.92
C LEU A 124 -14.25 -12.01 17.94
N PHE A 125 -14.03 -12.15 16.64
CA PHE A 125 -14.91 -11.57 15.63
C PHE A 125 -16.34 -12.15 15.69
N GLN A 126 -16.50 -13.48 15.82
CA GLN A 126 -17.83 -14.11 15.87
C GLN A 126 -18.66 -13.62 17.06
N VAL A 127 -18.03 -13.45 18.23
CA VAL A 127 -18.72 -12.97 19.44
C VAL A 127 -19.08 -11.49 19.31
N LEU A 128 -18.16 -10.66 18.82
CA LEU A 128 -18.32 -9.20 18.85
C LEU A 128 -19.05 -8.61 17.64
N ARG A 129 -19.13 -9.31 16.50
CA ARG A 129 -19.70 -8.76 15.25
C ARG A 129 -21.16 -8.32 15.35
N HIS A 130 -21.92 -8.85 16.32
CA HIS A 130 -23.32 -8.47 16.54
C HIS A 130 -23.45 -7.15 17.31
N HIS A 131 -22.38 -6.73 18.00
CA HIS A 131 -22.35 -5.52 18.82
C HIS A 131 -21.51 -4.40 18.19
N TYR A 132 -20.53 -4.75 17.34
CA TYR A 132 -19.57 -3.79 16.79
C TYR A 132 -19.37 -3.97 15.28
N LYS A 133 -19.09 -2.85 14.58
CA LYS A 133 -18.52 -2.89 13.24
C LYS A 133 -17.02 -3.11 13.35
N ILE A 134 -16.54 -4.26 12.89
CA ILE A 134 -15.16 -4.71 13.12
C ILE A 134 -14.39 -4.76 11.81
N VAL A 135 -13.20 -4.16 11.81
CA VAL A 135 -12.16 -4.37 10.78
C VAL A 135 -11.10 -5.28 11.37
N ARG A 136 -10.62 -6.25 10.58
CA ARG A 136 -9.64 -7.25 11.01
C ARG A 136 -8.69 -7.60 9.89
N SER A 137 -7.47 -8.00 10.22
CA SER A 137 -6.49 -8.45 9.22
C SER A 137 -7.05 -9.60 8.38
N PRO A 138 -7.11 -9.47 7.04
CA PRO A 138 -7.45 -10.59 6.19
C PRO A 138 -6.36 -11.67 6.29
N LYS A 139 -6.76 -12.94 6.32
CA LYS A 139 -5.82 -14.08 6.33
C LYS A 139 -4.77 -13.96 7.46
N SER A 140 -3.51 -14.25 7.18
CA SER A 140 -2.36 -14.19 8.08
C SER A 140 -1.52 -12.91 7.89
N TYR A 141 -2.11 -11.79 7.47
CA TYR A 141 -1.37 -10.53 7.38
C TYR A 141 -1.11 -9.96 8.79
N ASN A 142 -0.05 -10.45 9.43
CA ASN A 142 0.37 -10.13 10.79
C ASN A 142 1.90 -9.99 10.92
N SER A 143 2.57 -9.64 9.81
CA SER A 143 4.01 -9.44 9.70
C SER A 143 4.31 -8.07 9.10
#